data_AF-A0AAE9F3R3-F1
#
_entry.id   AF-A0AAE9F3R3-F1
#
_cell.length_a   1.000
_cell.length_b   1.000
_cell.length_c   1.000
_cell.angle_alpha   90.00
_cell.angle_beta   90.00
_cell.angle_gamma   90.00
#
_symmetry.space_group_name_H-M   'P 1'
#
loop_
_entity.id
_entity.type
_entity.pdbx_description
1 polymer ?
#
loop_
_entity_poly.entity_id
_entity_poly.type
_entity_poly.pdbx_seq_one_letter_code
_entity_poly.pdbx_strand_id
1 'polypeptide(L)'
;MVNYQLLRNDFSANTEKFKEFYRYRKSVFYYCGIILIVVFLAVNFLSYDDETIDSQEQNYAEHPRNIVAEQESGQKLPFTTTPSPPLIPYKYEELPACDLSTDSPKPLHNAEAIANEFFKCASMILLRFAMNPQGMLFNWPYTIYVCDEEDLSSRIPLISFDNGQKQYWAVLPTCQEKTTLVTLGASENTKSEEDIKKLLKDLETFGTDPFHGKNNAYGKFNQVALSTDDHEISMVDSNDKFSDKNFVATVDQREFFNVTVGTYKIDMLWITPNAGNFEYEKYLNKDGEFEKMGVKVCQINIEITKNDADKWFKLINPLVQEKRFIFMRPMATEGGELIRTYLLNVADPECVRKYLQ
;
A
#
# COMPACT_ATOMS: atom_id res chain seq x y z
N MET A 1 -48.27 28.81 -72.17
CA MET A 1 -47.80 29.56 -70.98
C MET A 1 -47.66 28.54 -69.84
N VAL A 2 -46.45 28.45 -69.25
CA VAL A 2 -46.01 27.63 -68.09
C VAL A 2 -46.04 26.10 -68.32
N ASN A 3 -44.95 25.37 -68.62
CA ASN A 3 -43.57 25.19 -68.11
C ASN A 3 -43.44 24.02 -67.10
N TYR A 4 -42.99 22.86 -67.59
CA TYR A 4 -42.48 21.72 -66.81
C TYR A 4 -41.04 21.42 -67.28
N GLN A 5 -40.12 22.29 -66.89
CA GLN A 5 -38.71 21.93 -66.75
C GLN A 5 -38.44 21.93 -65.26
N LEU A 6 -38.23 20.76 -64.67
CA LEU A 6 -37.34 20.55 -63.52
C LEU A 6 -37.29 19.05 -63.18
N LEU A 7 -36.06 18.55 -63.08
CA LEU A 7 -35.65 17.24 -62.53
C LEU A 7 -35.54 16.06 -63.50
N ARG A 8 -35.04 16.32 -64.70
CA ARG A 8 -34.12 15.40 -65.39
C ARG A 8 -32.71 15.92 -65.14
N ASN A 9 -31.95 15.30 -64.24
CA ASN A 9 -30.50 15.46 -64.18
C ASN A 9 -29.85 14.22 -63.56
N ASP A 10 -28.80 13.75 -64.23
CA ASP A 10 -27.93 12.63 -63.92
C ASP A 10 -27.50 12.58 -62.45
N PHE A 11 -27.77 11.46 -61.77
CA PHE A 11 -27.03 11.06 -60.58
C PHE A 11 -25.72 10.38 -61.00
N SER A 12 -24.77 11.19 -61.47
CA SER A 12 -23.37 10.80 -61.58
C SER A 12 -22.72 10.83 -60.18
N ALA A 13 -22.09 9.72 -59.77
CA ALA A 13 -21.48 9.49 -58.46
C ALA A 13 -20.25 10.38 -58.12
N ASN A 14 -20.02 11.47 -58.87
CA ASN A 14 -18.81 12.28 -58.80
C ASN A 14 -19.02 13.77 -58.50
N THR A 15 -20.16 14.16 -57.92
CA THR A 15 -20.36 15.53 -57.44
C THR A 15 -20.13 15.65 -55.94
N GLU A 16 -19.39 16.69 -55.51
CA GLU A 16 -19.07 16.97 -54.08
C GLU A 16 -20.30 16.95 -53.17
N LYS A 17 -21.46 17.41 -53.65
CA LYS A 17 -22.73 17.37 -52.91
C LYS A 17 -23.17 15.97 -52.51
N PHE A 18 -22.88 14.94 -53.32
CA PHE A 18 -23.21 13.56 -52.97
C PHE A 18 -22.31 13.02 -51.84
N LYS A 19 -21.02 13.42 -51.84
CA LYS A 19 -20.07 13.05 -50.77
C LYS A 19 -20.37 13.77 -49.45
N GLU A 20 -20.82 15.01 -49.48
CA GLU A 20 -21.31 15.72 -48.28
C GLU A 20 -22.57 15.06 -47.71
N PHE A 21 -23.56 14.74 -48.56
CA PHE A 21 -24.79 14.07 -48.12
C PHE A 21 -24.52 12.69 -47.50
N TYR A 22 -23.57 11.92 -48.06
CA TYR A 22 -23.19 10.61 -47.53
C TYR A 22 -22.37 10.68 -46.22
N ARG A 23 -21.51 11.69 -46.06
CA ARG A 23 -20.80 11.95 -44.79
C ARG A 23 -21.77 12.38 -43.69
N TYR A 24 -22.76 13.23 -44.02
CA TYR A 24 -23.79 13.64 -43.06
C TYR A 24 -24.62 12.45 -42.57
N ARG A 25 -24.99 11.54 -43.47
CA ARG A 25 -25.74 10.32 -43.11
C ARG A 25 -24.96 9.38 -42.19
N LYS A 26 -23.67 9.12 -42.48
CA LYS A 26 -22.81 8.32 -41.58
C LYS A 26 -22.64 8.99 -40.22
N SER A 27 -22.46 10.31 -40.18
CA SER A 27 -22.31 11.08 -38.95
C SER A 27 -23.57 10.96 -38.06
N VAL A 28 -24.77 11.13 -38.64
CA VAL A 28 -26.04 10.97 -37.91
C VAL A 28 -26.21 9.56 -37.35
N PHE A 29 -25.85 8.51 -38.09
CA PHE A 29 -25.89 7.14 -37.55
C PHE A 29 -24.92 6.92 -36.38
N TYR A 30 -23.72 7.51 -36.43
CA TYR A 30 -22.78 7.45 -35.30
C TYR A 30 -23.29 8.22 -34.08
N TYR A 31 -23.84 9.42 -34.27
CA TYR A 31 -24.43 10.19 -33.17
C TYR A 31 -25.67 9.51 -32.58
N CYS A 32 -26.55 8.92 -33.39
CA CYS A 32 -27.68 8.12 -32.90
C CYS A 32 -27.21 6.87 -32.14
N GLY A 33 -26.14 6.21 -32.60
CA GLY A 33 -25.55 5.06 -31.90
C GLY A 33 -24.96 5.45 -30.54
N ILE A 34 -24.23 6.57 -30.47
CA ILE A 34 -23.68 7.09 -29.22
C ILE A 34 -24.80 7.51 -28.27
N ILE A 35 -25.84 8.21 -28.76
CA ILE A 35 -26.99 8.60 -27.95
C ILE A 35 -27.73 7.37 -27.40
N LEU A 36 -27.91 6.31 -28.21
CA LEU A 36 -28.51 5.07 -27.72
C LEU A 36 -27.66 4.38 -26.65
N ILE A 37 -26.34 4.39 -26.77
CA ILE A 37 -25.43 3.87 -25.74
C ILE A 37 -25.51 4.71 -24.47
N VAL A 38 -25.52 6.04 -24.57
CA VAL A 38 -25.64 6.94 -23.41
C VAL A 38 -27.01 6.79 -22.74
N VAL A 39 -28.10 6.66 -23.50
CA VAL A 39 -29.43 6.39 -22.95
C VAL A 39 -29.49 5.01 -22.31
N PHE A 40 -28.88 3.98 -22.91
CA PHE A 40 -28.81 2.65 -22.31
C PHE A 40 -28.00 2.67 -21.00
N LEU A 41 -26.87 3.38 -20.96
CA LEU A 41 -26.07 3.55 -19.73
C LEU A 41 -26.82 4.36 -18.67
N ALA A 42 -27.54 5.42 -19.05
CA ALA A 42 -28.35 6.22 -18.13
C ALA A 42 -29.55 5.45 -17.58
N VAL A 43 -30.22 4.62 -18.39
CA VAL A 43 -31.30 3.75 -17.92
C VAL A 43 -30.76 2.64 -17.02
N ASN A 44 -29.58 2.06 -17.31
CA ASN A 44 -28.96 1.09 -16.41
C ASN A 44 -28.48 1.74 -15.10
N PHE A 45 -28.03 3.00 -15.12
CA PHE A 45 -27.71 3.75 -13.90
C PHE A 45 -28.97 4.09 -13.09
N LEU A 46 -30.04 4.56 -13.74
CA LEU A 46 -31.29 4.91 -13.06
C LEU A 46 -32.07 3.69 -12.55
N SER A 47 -32.02 2.55 -13.24
CA SER A 47 -32.59 1.28 -12.74
C SER A 47 -31.73 0.60 -11.68
N TYR A 48 -30.48 1.01 -11.49
CA TYR A 48 -29.65 0.52 -10.38
C TYR A 48 -29.93 1.28 -9.08
N ASP A 49 -30.49 2.49 -9.16
CA ASP A 49 -30.75 3.35 -7.99
C ASP A 49 -32.17 3.24 -7.41
N ASP A 50 -33.11 2.49 -8.04
CA ASP A 50 -34.54 2.50 -7.64
C ASP A 50 -35.04 1.20 -6.97
N GLU A 51 -34.16 0.23 -6.70
CA GLU A 51 -34.48 -0.94 -5.87
C GLU A 51 -33.42 -1.14 -4.77
N THR A 52 -33.29 -0.20 -3.82
CA THR A 52 -32.91 -0.48 -2.40
C THR A 52 -32.89 0.75 -1.47
N ILE A 53 -33.25 1.95 -1.93
CA ILE A 53 -33.29 3.15 -1.08
C ILE A 53 -34.72 3.45 -0.62
N ASP A 54 -35.35 2.50 0.09
CA ASP A 54 -36.50 2.85 0.93
C ASP A 54 -36.67 1.84 2.08
N SER A 55 -35.74 1.87 3.04
CA SER A 55 -35.93 1.43 4.44
C SER A 55 -34.63 1.40 5.23
N GLN A 56 -33.86 2.49 5.31
CA GLN A 56 -32.91 2.67 6.42
C GLN A 56 -32.42 4.11 6.66
N GLU A 57 -33.20 5.11 6.29
CA GLU A 57 -32.93 6.51 6.64
C GLU A 57 -33.60 6.87 7.97
N GLN A 58 -33.10 6.33 9.09
CA GLN A 58 -33.34 6.85 10.44
C GLN A 58 -32.45 6.10 11.45
N ASN A 59 -31.19 6.56 11.59
CA ASN A 59 -30.39 6.61 12.83
C ASN A 59 -28.91 6.89 12.49
N TYR A 60 -28.60 8.13 12.10
CA TYR A 60 -27.23 8.63 12.25
C TYR A 60 -27.00 8.99 13.72
N ALA A 61 -26.75 7.97 14.53
CA ALA A 61 -26.05 8.09 15.79
C ALA A 61 -24.66 7.47 15.60
N GLU A 62 -23.65 8.30 15.80
CA GLU A 62 -22.21 8.01 15.86
C GLU A 62 -21.92 6.57 16.30
N HIS A 63 -21.60 5.69 15.34
CA HIS A 63 -21.25 4.29 15.63
C HIS A 63 -19.80 4.22 16.12
N PRO A 64 -19.53 3.59 17.28
CA PRO A 64 -18.16 3.38 17.75
C PRO A 64 -17.41 2.49 16.76
N ARG A 65 -16.15 2.86 16.47
CA ARG A 65 -15.25 2.07 15.62
C ARG A 65 -15.02 0.70 16.29
N ASN A 66 -15.53 -0.36 15.68
CA ASN A 66 -15.24 -1.72 16.11
C ASN A 66 -13.76 -2.02 15.82
N ILE A 67 -12.95 -2.06 16.87
CA ILE A 67 -11.55 -2.51 16.83
C ILE A 67 -11.60 -4.03 17.06
N VAL A 68 -11.46 -4.80 15.98
CA VAL A 68 -11.34 -6.25 16.06
C VAL A 68 -9.88 -6.58 16.31
N ALA A 69 -9.56 -7.14 17.48
CA ALA A 69 -8.25 -7.75 17.74
C ALA A 69 -8.12 -9.05 16.92
N GLU A 70 -6.92 -9.30 16.39
CA GLU A 70 -6.61 -10.44 15.52
C GLU A 70 -6.89 -11.77 16.26
N GLN A 71 -7.92 -12.50 15.84
CA GLN A 71 -8.10 -13.90 16.22
C GLN A 71 -7.02 -14.72 15.53
N GLU A 72 -6.15 -15.35 16.33
CA GLU A 72 -5.20 -16.36 15.85
C GLU A 72 -5.93 -17.59 15.30
N SER A 73 -6.35 -17.51 14.04
CA SER A 73 -6.77 -18.66 13.25
C SER A 73 -5.61 -19.07 12.38
N GLY A 74 -5.09 -20.29 12.60
CA GLY A 74 -4.06 -20.89 11.77
C GLY A 74 -4.47 -20.91 10.30
N GLN A 75 -4.01 -19.93 9.53
CA GLN A 75 -4.36 -19.76 8.13
C GLN A 75 -3.15 -20.06 7.24
N LYS A 76 -3.35 -20.99 6.31
CA LYS A 76 -2.41 -21.23 5.21
C LYS A 76 -2.44 -20.01 4.30
N LEU A 77 -1.35 -19.26 4.30
CA LEU A 77 -1.10 -18.09 3.43
C LEU A 77 -1.43 -18.44 1.96
N PRO A 78 -2.30 -17.68 1.27
CA PRO A 78 -2.57 -17.93 -0.14
C PRO A 78 -1.44 -17.36 -1.02
N PHE A 79 -0.92 -18.23 -1.89
CA PHE A 79 -0.11 -17.98 -3.10
C PHE A 79 0.96 -16.88 -3.04
N THR A 80 2.12 -17.24 -2.50
CA THR A 80 3.41 -16.67 -2.95
C THR A 80 3.72 -17.27 -4.33
N THR A 81 3.56 -16.51 -5.42
CA THR A 81 3.89 -16.96 -6.78
C THR A 81 5.38 -16.86 -7.12
N THR A 82 6.21 -16.32 -6.24
CA THR A 82 7.65 -16.32 -6.44
C THR A 82 8.36 -16.91 -5.22
N PRO A 83 8.92 -18.14 -5.33
CA PRO A 83 9.86 -18.65 -4.35
C PRO A 83 11.00 -17.64 -4.19
N SER A 84 11.36 -17.30 -2.94
CA SER A 84 12.57 -16.53 -2.69
C SER A 84 13.76 -17.29 -3.31
N PRO A 85 14.66 -16.61 -4.06
CA PRO A 85 15.89 -17.24 -4.55
C PRO A 85 16.62 -17.93 -3.39
N PRO A 86 17.28 -19.08 -3.63
CA PRO A 86 18.08 -19.72 -2.60
C PRO A 86 19.11 -18.71 -2.08
N LEU A 87 19.01 -18.40 -0.78
CA LEU A 87 19.90 -17.47 -0.10
C LEU A 87 21.34 -17.97 -0.27
N ILE A 88 22.12 -17.31 -1.12
CA ILE A 88 23.56 -17.28 -0.93
C ILE A 88 23.74 -16.78 0.51
N PRO A 89 24.59 -17.42 1.35
CA PRO A 89 24.74 -17.00 2.73
C PRO A 89 25.07 -15.51 2.76
N TYR A 90 24.16 -14.71 3.32
CA TYR A 90 24.40 -13.29 3.50
C TYR A 90 25.43 -13.12 4.61
N LYS A 91 26.56 -12.51 4.26
CA LYS A 91 27.71 -12.35 5.16
C LYS A 91 27.92 -10.88 5.49
N TYR A 92 27.16 -10.40 6.46
CA TYR A 92 27.20 -9.01 6.89
C TYR A 92 28.62 -8.53 7.24
N GLU A 93 29.41 -9.39 7.88
CA GLU A 93 30.77 -9.08 8.33
C GLU A 93 31.78 -8.91 7.20
N GLU A 94 31.47 -9.38 5.99
CA GLU A 94 32.33 -9.22 4.81
C GLU A 94 32.00 -7.96 4.00
N LEU A 95 30.92 -7.24 4.36
CA LEU A 95 30.52 -6.00 3.68
C LEU A 95 31.44 -4.83 4.02
N PRO A 96 31.63 -3.86 3.09
CA PRO A 96 32.38 -2.64 3.39
C PRO A 96 31.61 -1.76 4.38
N ALA A 97 32.30 -0.86 5.09
CA ALA A 97 31.64 0.18 5.87
C ALA A 97 30.83 1.12 4.96
N CYS A 98 29.66 1.57 5.42
CA CYS A 98 28.84 2.48 4.62
C CYS A 98 29.44 3.89 4.52
N ASP A 99 29.47 4.45 3.30
CA ASP A 99 29.49 5.89 3.08
C ASP A 99 28.13 6.29 2.48
N LEU A 100 27.22 6.76 3.34
CA LEU A 100 25.88 7.20 2.93
C LEU A 100 25.86 8.66 2.47
N SER A 101 27.01 9.34 2.40
CA SER A 101 27.08 10.74 1.99
C SER A 101 27.20 10.91 0.47
N THR A 102 27.74 9.90 -0.22
CA THR A 102 27.97 9.91 -1.67
C THR A 102 27.40 8.66 -2.34
N ASP A 103 27.05 8.78 -3.62
CA ASP A 103 26.56 7.64 -4.39
C ASP A 103 27.73 6.70 -4.73
N SER A 104 27.46 5.39 -4.70
CA SER A 104 28.43 4.39 -5.13
C SER A 104 28.82 4.63 -6.60
N PRO A 105 30.11 4.64 -6.96
CA PRO A 105 30.54 4.75 -8.35
C PRO A 105 30.18 3.50 -9.18
N LYS A 106 29.80 2.40 -8.52
CA LYS A 106 29.38 1.13 -9.13
C LYS A 106 28.16 0.61 -8.37
N PRO A 107 26.99 1.25 -8.53
CA PRO A 107 25.81 0.86 -7.78
C PRO A 107 25.39 -0.56 -8.17
N LEU A 108 25.01 -1.38 -7.19
CA LEU A 108 24.49 -2.73 -7.43
C LEU A 108 23.25 -2.70 -8.35
N HIS A 109 22.37 -1.73 -8.12
CA HIS A 109 21.16 -1.50 -8.89
C HIS A 109 21.02 -0.04 -9.32
N ASN A 110 20.49 0.19 -10.53
CA ASN A 110 20.10 1.54 -10.94
C ASN A 110 18.73 1.89 -10.34
N ALA A 111 18.76 2.49 -9.14
CA ALA A 111 17.55 2.85 -8.40
C ALA A 111 16.62 3.79 -9.16
N GLU A 112 17.15 4.74 -9.93
CA GLU A 112 16.35 5.66 -10.74
C GLU A 112 15.61 4.91 -11.86
N ALA A 113 16.28 3.99 -12.53
CA ALA A 113 15.67 3.17 -13.59
C ALA A 113 14.58 2.24 -13.02
N ILE A 114 14.85 1.61 -11.87
CA ILE A 114 13.87 0.79 -11.13
C ILE A 114 12.64 1.62 -10.77
N ALA A 115 12.83 2.78 -10.13
CA ALA A 115 11.73 3.65 -9.74
C ALA A 115 10.91 4.09 -10.96
N ASN A 116 11.57 4.49 -12.04
CA ASN A 116 10.88 4.93 -13.25
C ASN A 116 10.06 3.82 -13.93
N GLU A 117 10.59 2.60 -14.00
CA GLU A 117 9.86 1.43 -14.50
C GLU A 117 8.64 1.13 -13.62
N PHE A 118 8.87 1.01 -12.31
CA PHE A 118 7.84 0.70 -11.34
C PHE A 118 6.69 1.71 -11.37
N PHE A 119 6.98 3.01 -11.26
CA PHE A 119 5.94 4.04 -11.22
C PHE A 119 5.23 4.22 -12.56
N LYS A 120 5.88 3.91 -13.68
CA LYS A 120 5.20 3.85 -14.99
C LYS A 120 4.13 2.74 -15.00
N CYS A 121 4.44 1.57 -14.46
CA CYS A 121 3.47 0.48 -14.29
C CYS A 121 2.36 0.88 -13.30
N ALA A 122 2.73 1.27 -12.09
CA ALA A 122 1.80 1.55 -11.00
C ALA A 122 0.82 2.68 -11.34
N SER A 123 1.30 3.78 -11.93
CA SER A 123 0.44 4.92 -12.27
C SER A 123 -0.69 4.52 -13.23
N MET A 124 -0.39 3.69 -14.24
CA MET A 124 -1.38 3.24 -15.23
C MET A 124 -2.48 2.36 -14.61
N ILE A 125 -2.12 1.56 -13.61
CA ILE A 125 -3.05 0.69 -12.88
C ILE A 125 -3.93 1.52 -11.95
N LEU A 126 -3.30 2.39 -11.15
CA LEU A 126 -3.98 3.14 -10.09
C LEU A 126 -4.92 4.22 -10.63
N LEU A 127 -4.70 4.71 -11.86
CA LEU A 127 -5.67 5.59 -12.55
C LEU A 127 -7.07 4.98 -12.65
N ARG A 128 -7.20 3.65 -12.69
CA ARG A 128 -8.51 2.96 -12.74
C ARG A 128 -9.30 3.09 -11.45
N PHE A 129 -8.62 3.43 -10.34
CA PHE A 129 -9.19 3.50 -9.00
C PHE A 129 -9.24 4.92 -8.43
N ALA A 130 -9.01 5.95 -9.26
CA ALA A 130 -8.88 7.35 -8.81
C ALA A 130 -10.07 7.90 -8.00
N MET A 131 -11.24 7.27 -8.06
CA MET A 131 -12.43 7.62 -7.27
C MET A 131 -13.06 6.39 -6.58
N ASN A 132 -12.30 5.31 -6.40
CA ASN A 132 -12.79 4.07 -5.80
C ASN A 132 -11.76 3.48 -4.81
N PRO A 133 -11.58 4.09 -3.62
CA PRO A 133 -10.67 3.61 -2.59
C PRO A 133 -10.89 2.14 -2.20
N GLN A 134 -12.15 1.74 -2.03
CA GLN A 134 -12.55 0.38 -1.64
C GLN A 134 -12.14 -0.62 -2.73
N GLY A 135 -12.43 -0.28 -4.00
CA GLY A 135 -11.99 -1.07 -5.14
C GLY A 135 -10.47 -1.15 -5.26
N MET A 136 -9.75 -0.06 -4.95
CA MET A 136 -8.28 -0.05 -4.96
C MET A 136 -7.72 -1.04 -3.95
N LEU A 137 -8.19 -0.98 -2.69
CA LEU A 137 -7.70 -1.85 -1.62
C LEU A 137 -8.06 -3.32 -1.88
N PHE A 138 -9.31 -3.59 -2.26
CA PHE A 138 -9.77 -4.95 -2.55
C PHE A 138 -8.98 -5.59 -3.71
N ASN A 139 -8.67 -4.82 -4.75
CA ASN A 139 -7.94 -5.30 -5.92
C ASN A 139 -6.42 -5.16 -5.79
N TRP A 140 -5.90 -4.62 -4.69
CA TRP A 140 -4.48 -4.36 -4.49
C TRP A 140 -3.59 -5.56 -4.82
N PRO A 141 -3.77 -6.75 -4.19
CA PRO A 141 -2.94 -7.93 -4.48
C PRO A 141 -3.04 -8.44 -5.92
N TYR A 142 -4.19 -8.25 -6.57
CA TYR A 142 -4.44 -8.78 -7.91
C TYR A 142 -3.97 -7.85 -9.02
N THR A 143 -3.80 -6.56 -8.72
CA THR A 143 -3.49 -5.56 -9.74
C THR A 143 -2.06 -5.09 -9.62
N ILE A 144 -1.59 -4.77 -8.43
CA ILE A 144 -0.28 -4.13 -8.30
C ILE A 144 0.89 -5.10 -8.38
N TYR A 145 0.65 -6.38 -8.10
CA TYR A 145 1.64 -7.46 -8.20
C TYR A 145 2.32 -7.50 -9.58
N VAL A 146 1.63 -7.12 -10.66
CA VAL A 146 2.21 -7.13 -12.01
C VAL A 146 3.43 -6.19 -12.12
N CYS A 147 3.50 -5.13 -11.30
CA CYS A 147 4.65 -4.23 -11.27
C CYS A 147 5.88 -4.85 -10.58
N ASP A 148 5.70 -5.90 -9.77
CA ASP A 148 6.80 -6.67 -9.19
C ASP A 148 7.52 -7.52 -10.24
N GLU A 149 6.82 -7.89 -11.31
CA GLU A 149 7.30 -8.77 -12.37
C GLU A 149 8.00 -8.03 -13.52
N GLU A 150 8.04 -6.70 -13.48
CA GLU A 150 8.78 -5.88 -14.46
C GLU A 150 10.31 -6.17 -14.40
N ASP A 151 11.01 -5.94 -15.51
CA ASP A 151 12.39 -6.44 -15.72
C ASP A 151 13.40 -5.94 -14.67
N LEU A 152 13.33 -4.67 -14.29
CA LEU A 152 14.22 -4.10 -13.29
C LEU A 152 13.68 -4.31 -11.87
N SER A 153 12.37 -4.17 -11.69
CA SER A 153 11.70 -4.30 -10.39
C SER A 153 11.84 -5.72 -9.82
N SER A 154 11.73 -6.75 -10.66
CA SER A 154 11.89 -8.16 -10.28
C SER A 154 13.31 -8.53 -9.80
N ARG A 155 14.31 -7.68 -10.07
CA ARG A 155 15.71 -7.88 -9.68
C ARG A 155 16.03 -7.34 -8.28
N ILE A 156 15.09 -6.64 -7.63
CA ILE A 156 15.28 -6.19 -6.26
C ILE A 156 15.40 -7.44 -5.36
N PRO A 157 16.49 -7.59 -4.59
CA PRO A 157 16.79 -8.82 -3.85
C PRO A 157 15.99 -8.89 -2.54
N LEU A 158 14.67 -9.01 -2.66
CA LEU A 158 13.77 -9.16 -1.52
C LEU A 158 13.91 -10.54 -0.87
N ILE A 159 14.04 -10.54 0.44
CA ILE A 159 14.12 -11.73 1.29
C ILE A 159 12.90 -11.78 2.18
N SER A 160 12.33 -12.98 2.31
CA SER A 160 11.20 -13.23 3.20
C SER A 160 11.66 -13.67 4.58
N PHE A 161 11.01 -13.13 5.61
CA PHE A 161 11.06 -13.55 7.00
C PHE A 161 9.67 -13.99 7.43
N ASP A 162 9.47 -15.29 7.57
CA ASP A 162 8.18 -15.92 7.84
C ASP A 162 8.18 -16.56 9.23
N ASN A 163 7.25 -16.11 10.08
CA ASN A 163 7.04 -16.67 11.41
C ASN A 163 5.95 -17.76 11.45
N GLY A 164 5.27 -18.04 10.33
CA GLY A 164 4.17 -18.99 10.18
C GLY A 164 2.78 -18.37 10.26
N GLN A 165 2.67 -17.13 10.78
CA GLN A 165 1.44 -16.33 10.80
C GLN A 165 1.55 -15.13 9.84
N LYS A 166 2.74 -14.54 9.77
CA LYS A 166 3.07 -13.31 9.06
C LYS A 166 4.34 -13.50 8.26
N GLN A 167 4.32 -12.94 7.05
CA GLN A 167 5.46 -12.89 6.15
C GLN A 167 5.88 -11.43 6.01
N TYR A 168 7.09 -11.12 6.45
CA TYR A 168 7.74 -9.83 6.26
C TYR A 168 8.76 -9.93 5.13
N TRP A 169 8.95 -8.82 4.41
CA TRP A 169 9.93 -8.70 3.34
C TRP A 169 10.97 -7.64 3.69
N ALA A 170 12.22 -7.87 3.30
CA ALA A 170 13.25 -6.83 3.41
C ALA A 170 14.28 -6.97 2.30
N VAL A 171 14.90 -5.85 1.96
CA VAL A 171 16.19 -5.79 1.26
C VAL A 171 17.27 -5.69 2.32
N LEU A 172 18.26 -6.59 2.30
CA LEU A 172 19.39 -6.52 3.23
C LEU A 172 20.38 -5.42 2.81
N PRO A 173 21.07 -4.78 3.77
CA PRO A 173 22.00 -3.72 3.45
C PRO A 173 23.20 -4.24 2.65
N THR A 174 23.74 -3.39 1.78
CA THR A 174 24.92 -3.68 0.93
C THR A 174 26.25 -3.28 1.60
N CYS A 175 26.17 -2.60 2.74
CA CYS A 175 27.30 -2.13 3.54
C CYS A 175 27.00 -2.24 5.05
N GLN A 176 28.04 -2.13 5.88
CA GLN A 176 27.94 -2.18 7.34
C GLN A 176 27.57 -0.82 7.91
N GLU A 177 26.40 -0.75 8.51
CA GLU A 177 25.91 0.35 9.33
C GLU A 177 24.83 -0.19 10.27
N LYS A 178 24.76 0.38 11.48
CA LYS A 178 23.66 0.18 12.40
C LYS A 178 22.32 0.21 11.68
N THR A 179 21.51 -0.80 11.95
CA THR A 179 20.18 -0.98 11.37
C THR A 179 19.13 -0.89 12.47
N THR A 180 18.00 -0.27 12.17
CA THR A 180 16.88 -0.16 13.12
C THR A 180 15.63 -0.87 12.61
N LEU A 181 15.08 -1.76 13.44
CA LEU A 181 13.77 -2.37 13.23
C LEU A 181 12.79 -1.83 14.28
N VAL A 182 11.67 -1.28 13.82
CA VAL A 182 10.53 -0.87 14.65
C VAL A 182 9.32 -1.70 14.26
N THR A 183 8.68 -2.36 15.23
CA THR A 183 7.47 -3.14 15.02
C THR A 183 6.32 -2.58 15.84
N LEU A 184 5.24 -2.23 15.15
CA LEU A 184 3.94 -1.87 15.72
C LEU A 184 3.03 -3.08 15.63
N GLY A 185 2.51 -3.54 16.77
CA GLY A 185 1.73 -4.77 16.85
C GLY A 185 2.58 -6.02 16.71
N ALA A 186 3.56 -6.17 17.62
CA ALA A 186 4.42 -7.35 17.68
C ALA A 186 3.63 -8.61 18.06
N SER A 187 3.92 -9.73 17.40
CA SER A 187 3.34 -11.05 17.74
C SER A 187 4.08 -11.76 18.87
N GLU A 188 3.44 -12.74 19.50
CA GLU A 188 4.11 -13.66 20.42
C GLU A 188 5.18 -14.49 19.71
N ASN A 189 4.93 -14.86 18.45
CA ASN A 189 5.88 -15.59 17.63
C ASN A 189 6.89 -14.65 16.97
N THR A 190 8.11 -14.67 17.50
CA THR A 190 9.19 -13.74 17.16
C THR A 190 10.23 -14.29 16.19
N LYS A 191 9.88 -15.38 15.48
CA LYS A 191 10.83 -16.06 14.60
C LYS A 191 11.41 -15.13 13.52
N SER A 192 10.60 -14.24 12.94
CA SER A 192 11.05 -13.31 11.90
C SER A 192 12.08 -12.30 12.43
N GLU A 193 11.84 -11.76 13.63
CA GLU A 193 12.74 -10.87 14.36
C GLU A 193 14.06 -11.57 14.73
N GLU A 194 13.99 -12.82 15.17
CA GLU A 194 15.16 -13.63 15.48
C GLU A 194 15.98 -13.96 14.24
N ASP A 195 15.33 -14.28 13.12
CA ASP A 195 15.99 -14.61 11.87
C ASP A 195 16.72 -13.38 11.28
N ILE A 196 16.12 -12.19 11.34
CA ILE A 196 16.81 -10.98 10.90
C ILE A 196 17.96 -10.57 11.82
N LYS A 197 17.84 -10.77 13.14
CA LYS A 197 18.93 -10.57 14.11
C LYS A 197 20.14 -11.46 13.85
N LYS A 198 19.93 -12.69 13.36
CA LYS A 198 21.04 -13.59 12.99
C LYS A 198 21.82 -13.07 11.78
N LEU A 199 21.16 -12.32 10.89
CA LEU A 199 21.78 -11.77 9.68
C LEU A 199 22.42 -10.40 9.93
N LEU A 200 21.85 -9.59 10.82
CA LEU A 200 22.27 -8.21 11.06
C LEU A 200 22.83 -8.06 12.48
N LYS A 201 24.16 -8.06 12.61
CA LYS A 201 24.83 -7.99 13.92
C LYS A 201 24.59 -6.68 14.67
N ASP A 202 24.43 -5.57 13.96
CA ASP A 202 24.23 -4.24 14.54
C ASP A 202 22.78 -3.78 14.34
N LEU A 203 21.83 -4.60 14.85
CA LEU A 203 20.40 -4.35 14.74
C LEU A 203 19.82 -3.89 16.09
N GLU A 204 19.34 -2.64 16.13
CA GLU A 204 18.52 -2.14 17.23
C GLU A 204 17.04 -2.43 16.94
N THR A 205 16.33 -2.91 17.96
CA THR A 205 14.94 -3.39 17.82
C THR A 205 14.02 -2.73 18.83
N PHE A 206 12.92 -2.18 18.33
CA PHE A 206 11.86 -1.53 19.11
C PHE A 206 10.54 -2.21 18.79
N GLY A 207 9.77 -2.59 19.80
CA GLY A 207 8.48 -3.26 19.62
C GLY A 207 7.41 -2.64 20.49
N THR A 208 6.18 -2.67 20.01
CA THR A 208 5.01 -2.34 20.82
C THR A 208 3.88 -3.31 20.54
N ASP A 209 3.19 -3.74 21.59
CA ASP A 209 1.95 -4.50 21.49
C ASP A 209 1.09 -4.26 22.75
N PRO A 210 -0.21 -3.95 22.63
CA PRO A 210 -1.04 -3.65 23.79
C PRO A 210 -1.41 -4.90 24.62
N PHE A 211 -1.39 -6.09 24.02
CA PHE A 211 -1.93 -7.30 24.65
C PHE A 211 -0.84 -8.10 25.34
N HIS A 212 0.32 -8.20 24.71
CA HIS A 212 1.43 -9.03 25.17
C HIS A 212 2.42 -8.23 26.01
N GLY A 213 2.89 -8.86 27.09
CA GLY A 213 3.91 -8.29 27.96
C GLY A 213 5.31 -8.31 27.34
N LYS A 214 6.34 -8.15 28.18
CA LYS A 214 7.75 -8.08 27.75
C LYS A 214 8.11 -9.15 26.70
N ASN A 215 8.64 -8.69 25.57
CA ASN A 215 9.13 -9.54 24.49
C ASN A 215 10.66 -9.39 24.32
N ASN A 216 11.41 -10.47 24.49
CA ASN A 216 12.88 -10.47 24.45
C ASN A 216 13.46 -10.40 23.01
N ALA A 217 12.61 -10.53 22.00
CA ALA A 217 13.01 -10.29 20.61
C ALA A 217 13.19 -8.79 20.30
N TYR A 218 12.91 -7.88 21.24
CA TYR A 218 13.16 -6.46 21.09
C TYR A 218 14.13 -5.95 22.16
N GLY A 219 15.02 -5.04 21.77
CA GLY A 219 15.90 -4.33 22.70
C GLY A 219 15.12 -3.39 23.62
N LYS A 220 14.07 -2.75 23.08
CA LYS A 220 13.07 -1.99 23.83
C LYS A 220 11.67 -2.44 23.44
N PHE A 221 10.82 -2.72 24.43
CA PHE A 221 9.46 -3.18 24.20
C PHE A 221 8.48 -2.47 25.12
N ASN A 222 7.42 -1.90 24.55
CA ASN A 222 6.39 -1.19 25.29
C ASN A 222 5.04 -1.92 25.15
N GLN A 223 4.38 -2.20 26.27
CA GLN A 223 3.06 -2.84 26.24
C GLN A 223 1.95 -1.80 26.04
N VAL A 224 1.88 -1.19 24.86
CA VAL A 224 0.95 -0.11 24.53
C VAL A 224 0.47 -0.21 23.08
N ALA A 225 -0.69 0.37 22.79
CA ALA A 225 -1.11 0.69 21.43
C ALA A 225 -0.68 2.12 21.09
N LEU A 226 -0.41 2.39 19.80
CA LEU A 226 -0.16 3.76 19.36
C LEU A 226 -1.48 4.44 19.00
N SER A 227 -1.71 5.61 19.61
CA SER A 227 -2.95 6.37 19.44
C SER A 227 -2.69 7.87 19.32
N THR A 228 -3.59 8.60 18.67
CA THR A 228 -3.61 10.09 18.74
C THR A 228 -4.07 10.61 20.09
N ASP A 229 -4.86 9.80 20.80
CA ASP A 229 -5.36 10.12 22.13
C ASP A 229 -4.53 9.33 23.15
N ASP A 230 -3.81 10.06 24.01
CA ASP A 230 -3.22 9.51 25.23
C ASP A 230 -4.35 9.03 26.15
N HIS A 231 -4.02 8.27 27.19
CA HIS A 231 -4.91 7.67 28.20
C HIS A 231 -5.24 6.19 27.92
N GLU A 232 -6.40 5.82 27.38
CA GLU A 232 -6.81 4.42 27.19
C GLU A 232 -7.84 4.29 26.07
N ILE A 233 -7.79 3.20 25.27
CA ILE A 233 -8.84 2.87 24.29
C ILE A 233 -9.73 1.76 24.85
N SER A 234 -11.04 1.99 24.84
CA SER A 234 -12.05 0.97 25.22
C SER A 234 -12.16 -0.10 24.14
N MET A 235 -12.09 -1.38 24.54
CA MET A 235 -12.31 -2.52 23.66
C MET A 235 -13.82 -2.83 23.62
N VAL A 236 -14.51 -2.48 22.52
CA VAL A 236 -15.96 -2.69 22.35
C VAL A 236 -16.24 -4.03 21.65
N ASP A 237 -15.65 -5.14 22.11
CA ASP A 237 -16.20 -6.48 21.94
C ASP A 237 -15.50 -7.45 22.90
N SER A 238 -16.27 -8.10 23.77
CA SER A 238 -15.80 -8.83 24.97
C SER A 238 -15.75 -10.34 24.79
N ASN A 239 -15.68 -10.81 23.54
CA ASN A 239 -15.58 -12.23 23.21
C ASN A 239 -14.14 -12.76 23.12
N ASP A 240 -13.15 -11.93 23.46
CA ASP A 240 -11.73 -12.26 23.31
C ASP A 240 -11.10 -12.76 24.62
N LYS A 241 -10.09 -13.62 24.53
CA LYS A 241 -9.35 -14.20 25.67
C LYS A 241 -8.63 -13.16 26.55
N PHE A 242 -8.55 -11.91 26.09
CA PHE A 242 -8.00 -10.76 26.81
C PHE A 242 -9.07 -9.96 27.59
N SER A 243 -10.31 -10.49 27.70
CA SER A 243 -11.51 -9.89 28.32
C SER A 243 -11.34 -9.35 29.74
N ASP A 244 -10.25 -9.68 30.43
CA ASP A 244 -9.97 -9.15 31.76
C ASP A 244 -9.61 -7.65 31.72
N LYS A 245 -9.29 -7.10 30.53
CA LYS A 245 -9.01 -5.68 30.32
C LYS A 245 -10.01 -5.08 29.32
N ASN A 246 -10.95 -4.28 29.82
CA ASN A 246 -11.85 -3.46 28.98
C ASN A 246 -11.13 -2.31 28.25
N PHE A 247 -9.84 -2.10 28.55
CA PHE A 247 -9.05 -0.96 28.09
C PHE A 247 -7.64 -1.41 27.69
N VAL A 248 -7.11 -0.80 26.64
CA VAL A 248 -5.70 -0.92 26.25
C VAL A 248 -4.99 0.41 26.53
N ALA A 249 -3.80 0.32 27.14
CA ALA A 249 -2.96 1.49 27.37
C ALA A 249 -2.47 2.05 26.03
N THR A 250 -2.47 3.38 25.89
CA THR A 250 -2.00 4.06 24.69
C THR A 250 -0.80 4.95 24.96
N VAL A 251 -0.01 5.18 23.91
CA VAL A 251 1.02 6.21 23.86
C VAL A 251 0.82 7.02 22.59
N ASP A 252 0.98 8.33 22.69
CA ASP A 252 1.03 9.22 21.54
C ASP A 252 2.06 8.74 20.51
N GLN A 253 1.60 8.64 19.27
CA GLN A 253 2.40 8.11 18.17
C GLN A 253 3.68 8.95 17.99
N ARG A 254 3.62 10.27 18.20
CA ARG A 254 4.75 11.18 18.00
C ARG A 254 5.74 11.08 19.16
N GLU A 255 5.25 10.94 20.40
CA GLU A 255 6.08 10.64 21.57
C GLU A 255 6.82 9.31 21.41
N PHE A 256 6.14 8.27 20.93
CA PHE A 256 6.77 6.97 20.69
C PHE A 256 7.97 7.10 19.74
N PHE A 257 7.80 7.74 18.59
CA PHE A 257 8.90 7.87 17.63
C PHE A 257 10.01 8.83 18.09
N ASN A 258 9.68 9.96 18.73
CA ASN A 258 10.71 10.92 19.16
C ASN A 258 11.47 10.48 20.42
N VAL A 259 10.79 9.84 21.37
CA VAL A 259 11.34 9.57 22.70
C VAL A 259 11.71 8.10 22.86
N THR A 260 10.79 7.19 22.53
CA THR A 260 11.04 5.74 22.72
C THR A 260 12.01 5.23 21.66
N VAL A 261 11.71 5.49 20.38
CA VAL A 261 12.56 5.11 19.25
C VAL A 261 13.78 6.02 19.17
N GLY A 262 13.57 7.35 19.10
CA GLY A 262 14.64 8.34 19.28
C GLY A 262 15.77 8.27 18.25
N THR A 263 15.50 7.77 17.04
CA THR A 263 16.43 7.75 15.92
C THR A 263 15.89 8.56 14.73
N TYR A 264 16.79 9.17 13.97
CA TYR A 264 16.48 9.91 12.74
C TYR A 264 16.36 9.01 11.50
N LYS A 265 16.66 7.71 11.63
CA LYS A 265 16.51 6.73 10.55
C LYS A 265 15.95 5.42 11.09
N ILE A 266 14.83 5.00 10.51
CA ILE A 266 14.19 3.70 10.72
C ILE A 266 14.41 2.91 9.44
N ASP A 267 15.26 1.90 9.52
CA ASP A 267 15.57 1.07 8.36
C ASP A 267 14.39 0.18 7.97
N MET A 268 13.73 -0.41 8.97
CA MET A 268 12.58 -1.30 8.78
C MET A 268 11.47 -0.94 9.77
N LEU A 269 10.29 -0.62 9.24
CA LEU A 269 9.09 -0.34 10.00
C LEU A 269 8.03 -1.40 9.68
N TRP A 270 7.67 -2.24 10.65
CA TRP A 270 6.60 -3.23 10.50
C TRP A 270 5.36 -2.71 11.20
N ILE A 271 4.28 -2.50 10.43
CA ILE A 271 3.02 -1.91 10.89
C ILE A 271 1.96 -2.99 10.82
N THR A 272 1.54 -3.48 11.98
CA THR A 272 0.41 -4.38 12.14
C THR A 272 -0.69 -3.67 12.93
N PRO A 273 -1.96 -3.68 12.46
CA PRO A 273 -3.10 -3.16 13.22
C PRO A 273 -3.38 -4.00 14.48
N ASN A 274 -2.75 -3.66 15.61
CA ASN A 274 -3.05 -4.28 16.91
C ASN A 274 -3.59 -3.23 17.88
N ALA A 275 -4.92 -3.07 17.91
CA ALA A 275 -5.60 -1.95 18.54
C ALA A 275 -4.98 -0.58 18.16
N GLY A 276 -5.38 0.49 18.84
CA GLY A 276 -4.87 1.83 18.49
C GLY A 276 -5.43 2.37 17.17
N ASN A 277 -4.88 3.49 16.72
CA ASN A 277 -5.30 4.17 15.50
C ASN A 277 -4.12 4.79 14.74
N PHE A 278 -3.00 4.06 14.59
CA PHE A 278 -1.81 4.57 13.91
C PHE A 278 -2.16 5.19 12.55
N GLU A 279 -1.85 6.48 12.38
CA GLU A 279 -2.27 7.28 11.21
C GLU A 279 -1.17 7.25 10.16
N TYR A 280 -0.93 6.07 9.58
CA TYR A 280 0.18 5.84 8.64
C TYR A 280 0.23 6.85 7.47
N GLU A 281 -0.91 7.34 6.99
CA GLU A 281 -0.98 8.35 5.93
C GLU A 281 -0.49 9.73 6.38
N LYS A 282 -0.64 10.07 7.67
CA LYS A 282 -0.12 11.33 8.22
C LYS A 282 1.37 11.27 8.53
N TYR A 283 1.88 10.07 8.81
CA TYR A 283 3.29 9.86 9.10
C TYR A 283 4.15 9.76 7.85
N LEU A 284 3.69 9.00 6.84
CA LEU A 284 4.51 8.60 5.68
C LEU A 284 4.43 9.54 4.48
N ASN A 285 3.36 10.34 4.36
CA ASN A 285 3.23 11.30 3.26
C ASN A 285 4.24 12.46 3.39
N LYS A 286 4.41 13.21 2.29
CA LYS A 286 5.26 14.40 2.28
C LYS A 286 4.71 15.47 3.21
N ASP A 287 5.60 16.20 3.87
CA ASP A 287 5.30 17.14 4.94
C ASP A 287 4.55 16.47 6.13
N GLY A 288 4.62 15.14 6.20
CA GLY A 288 4.06 14.30 7.25
C GLY A 288 4.88 14.33 8.54
N GLU A 289 4.43 13.60 9.55
CA GLU A 289 5.04 13.62 10.88
C GLU A 289 6.49 13.11 10.87
N PHE A 290 6.83 12.08 10.09
CA PHE A 290 8.23 11.64 10.02
C PHE A 290 9.15 12.72 9.43
N GLU A 291 8.74 13.41 8.36
CA GLU A 291 9.55 14.50 7.80
C GLU A 291 9.68 15.68 8.76
N LYS A 292 8.60 16.07 9.44
CA LYS A 292 8.63 17.13 10.46
C LYS A 292 9.57 16.80 11.61
N MET A 293 9.69 15.52 11.97
CA MET A 293 10.63 15.03 12.98
C MET A 293 12.05 14.81 12.44
N GLY A 294 12.26 14.92 11.12
CA GLY A 294 13.54 14.58 10.48
C GLY A 294 13.84 13.07 10.48
N VAL A 295 12.82 12.23 10.61
CA VAL A 295 12.92 10.77 10.59
C VAL A 295 12.77 10.26 9.17
N LYS A 296 13.74 9.45 8.74
CA LYS A 296 13.72 8.75 7.45
C LYS A 296 13.27 7.32 7.66
N VAL A 297 12.37 6.83 6.82
CA VAL A 297 11.93 5.42 6.83
C VAL A 297 12.34 4.78 5.51
N CYS A 298 13.15 3.71 5.56
CA CYS A 298 13.68 3.07 4.35
C CYS A 298 12.80 1.95 3.83
N GLN A 299 12.30 1.08 4.71
CA GLN A 299 11.50 -0.07 4.32
C GLN A 299 10.30 -0.21 5.26
N ILE A 300 9.15 -0.59 4.71
CA ILE A 300 7.92 -0.73 5.48
C ILE A 300 7.27 -2.06 5.10
N ASN A 301 6.88 -2.85 6.08
CA ASN A 301 5.86 -3.87 5.88
C ASN A 301 4.60 -3.37 6.57
N ILE A 302 3.49 -3.28 5.85
CA ILE A 302 2.26 -2.75 6.39
C ILE A 302 1.12 -3.73 6.14
N GLU A 303 0.30 -3.92 7.17
CA GLU A 303 -0.98 -4.59 7.09
C GLU A 303 -2.11 -3.56 7.19
N ILE A 304 -3.09 -3.67 6.28
CA ILE A 304 -4.18 -2.73 6.11
C ILE A 304 -5.50 -3.51 6.24
N THR A 305 -6.39 -3.03 7.11
CA THR A 305 -7.73 -3.59 7.23
C THR A 305 -8.60 -3.13 6.07
N LYS A 306 -9.56 -3.95 5.63
CA LYS A 306 -10.51 -3.56 4.57
C LYS A 306 -11.26 -2.24 4.87
N ASN A 307 -11.41 -1.89 6.14
CA ASN A 307 -12.09 -0.69 6.60
C ASN A 307 -11.24 0.59 6.44
N ASP A 308 -9.94 0.47 6.21
CA ASP A 308 -9.02 1.59 6.06
C ASP A 308 -8.79 1.99 4.59
N ALA A 309 -9.69 1.60 3.67
CA ALA A 309 -9.56 1.89 2.25
C ALA A 309 -9.30 3.37 1.93
N ASP A 310 -9.99 4.29 2.62
CA ASP A 310 -9.81 5.74 2.41
C ASP A 310 -8.44 6.24 2.89
N LYS A 311 -7.93 5.73 4.02
CA LYS A 311 -6.59 6.07 4.51
C LYS A 311 -5.52 5.50 3.60
N TRP A 312 -5.71 4.27 3.13
CA TRP A 312 -4.84 3.63 2.16
C TRP A 312 -4.77 4.44 0.86
N PHE A 313 -5.90 4.90 0.35
CA PHE A 313 -5.95 5.78 -0.82
C PHE A 313 -5.23 7.12 -0.59
N LYS A 314 -5.41 7.73 0.58
CA LYS A 314 -4.71 8.96 0.98
C LYS A 314 -3.19 8.77 1.16
N LEU A 315 -2.72 7.56 1.45
CA LEU A 315 -1.30 7.22 1.46
C LEU A 315 -0.79 7.00 0.02
N ILE A 316 -1.38 6.06 -0.71
CA ILE A 316 -0.80 5.59 -1.98
C ILE A 316 -0.77 6.65 -3.07
N ASN A 317 -1.85 7.44 -3.22
CA ASN A 317 -1.94 8.38 -4.33
C ASN A 317 -0.81 9.44 -4.30
N PRO A 318 -0.51 10.10 -3.17
CA PRO A 318 0.68 10.94 -3.06
C PRO A 318 2.00 10.19 -3.31
N LEU A 319 2.19 9.01 -2.71
CA LEU A 319 3.45 8.25 -2.84
C LEU A 319 3.81 7.93 -4.30
N VAL A 320 2.79 7.68 -5.14
CA VAL A 320 2.95 7.43 -6.58
C VAL A 320 3.29 8.70 -7.34
N GLN A 321 2.58 9.80 -7.08
CA GLN A 321 2.81 11.09 -7.72
C GLN A 321 4.22 11.61 -7.42
N GLU A 322 4.67 11.42 -6.20
CA GLU A 322 5.97 11.87 -5.71
C GLU A 322 7.09 10.85 -5.97
N LYS A 323 6.76 9.66 -6.47
CA LYS A 323 7.69 8.56 -6.74
C LYS A 323 8.56 8.18 -5.54
N ARG A 324 7.99 8.15 -4.33
CA ARG A 324 8.75 8.01 -3.08
C ARG A 324 9.02 6.59 -2.66
N PHE A 325 7.97 5.78 -2.65
CA PHE A 325 8.04 4.37 -2.27
C PHE A 325 7.53 3.52 -3.42
N ILE A 326 8.34 2.56 -3.85
CA ILE A 326 7.81 1.43 -4.61
C ILE A 326 7.13 0.49 -3.62
N PHE A 327 6.06 -0.18 -4.05
CA PHE A 327 5.31 -1.11 -3.20
C PHE A 327 5.23 -2.47 -3.88
N MET A 328 5.68 -3.51 -3.18
CA MET A 328 5.85 -4.85 -3.72
C MET A 328 5.24 -5.90 -2.79
N ARG A 329 5.16 -7.12 -3.31
CA ARG A 329 4.66 -8.32 -2.61
C ARG A 329 3.29 -8.11 -1.99
N PRO A 330 2.32 -7.58 -2.74
CA PRO A 330 0.99 -7.37 -2.21
C PRO A 330 0.32 -8.74 -1.99
N MET A 331 -0.32 -8.92 -0.84
CA MET A 331 -1.03 -10.16 -0.51
C MET A 331 -2.32 -9.85 0.26
N ALA A 332 -3.29 -10.74 0.17
CA ALA A 332 -4.48 -10.73 1.01
C ALA A 332 -4.44 -11.92 1.97
N THR A 333 -4.96 -11.74 3.19
CA THR A 333 -5.32 -12.88 4.03
C THR A 333 -6.51 -13.63 3.43
N GLU A 334 -6.71 -14.87 3.86
CA GLU A 334 -7.88 -15.64 3.43
C GLU A 334 -9.17 -14.92 3.89
N GLY A 335 -10.08 -14.67 2.95
CA GLY A 335 -11.27 -13.84 3.16
C GLY A 335 -11.10 -12.37 2.77
N GLY A 336 -9.87 -11.89 2.54
CA GLY A 336 -9.61 -10.51 2.09
C GLY A 336 -9.82 -9.44 3.17
N GLU A 337 -9.80 -9.84 4.45
CA GLU A 337 -10.00 -8.93 5.59
C GLU A 337 -8.79 -8.01 5.82
N LEU A 338 -7.59 -8.52 5.53
CA LEU A 338 -6.33 -7.83 5.69
C LEU A 338 -5.54 -7.91 4.39
N ILE A 339 -4.98 -6.77 4.00
CA ILE A 339 -4.06 -6.65 2.87
C ILE A 339 -2.68 -6.33 3.42
N ARG A 340 -1.65 -7.07 2.99
CA ARG A 340 -0.26 -6.78 3.34
C ARG A 340 0.51 -6.36 2.12
N THR A 341 1.46 -5.45 2.29
CA THR A 341 2.38 -5.05 1.23
C THR A 341 3.69 -4.53 1.83
N TYR A 342 4.75 -4.66 1.06
CA TYR A 342 6.06 -4.12 1.38
C TYR A 342 6.28 -2.80 0.62
N LEU A 343 6.90 -1.81 1.23
CA LEU A 343 7.29 -0.55 0.60
C LEU A 343 8.81 -0.34 0.76
N LEU A 344 9.47 0.12 -0.31
CA LEU A 344 10.88 0.52 -0.30
C LEU A 344 11.01 1.98 -0.72
N ASN A 345 11.67 2.78 0.12
CA ASN A 345 11.94 4.18 -0.15
C ASN A 345 13.04 4.31 -1.21
N VAL A 346 12.67 4.80 -2.38
CA VAL A 346 13.57 5.03 -3.52
C VAL A 346 13.86 6.52 -3.75
N ALA A 347 13.27 7.41 -2.93
CA ALA A 347 13.48 8.85 -3.00
C ALA A 347 14.50 9.36 -1.98
N ASP A 348 14.68 8.71 -0.84
CA ASP A 348 15.70 9.09 0.14
C ASP A 348 17.09 8.54 -0.25
N PRO A 349 18.11 9.40 -0.44
CA PRO A 349 19.43 8.96 -0.88
C PRO A 349 20.13 8.01 0.10
N GLU A 350 19.92 8.14 1.41
CA GLU A 350 20.55 7.23 2.37
C GLU A 350 19.96 5.83 2.28
N CYS A 351 18.65 5.72 2.07
CA CYS A 351 17.99 4.43 1.87
C CYS A 351 18.44 3.77 0.56
N VAL A 352 18.53 4.55 -0.53
CA VAL A 352 19.03 4.05 -1.82
C VAL A 352 20.48 3.57 -1.70
N ARG A 353 21.36 4.36 -1.08
CA ARG A 353 22.77 4.01 -0.89
C ARG A 353 22.96 2.75 -0.07
N LYS A 354 22.17 2.58 0.99
CA LYS A 354 22.30 1.44 1.91
C LYS A 354 21.76 0.13 1.33
N TYR A 355 20.71 0.18 0.51
CA TYR A 355 19.96 -1.02 0.10
C TYR A 355 20.04 -1.35 -1.38
N LEU A 356 20.38 -0.39 -2.25
CA LEU A 356 20.37 -0.57 -3.70
C LEU A 356 21.72 -0.29 -4.37
N GLN A 357 22.69 0.29 -3.67
CA GLN A 357 23.97 0.69 -4.27
C GLN A 357 25.16 -0.14 -3.79
#